data_AF-A0A963DVE0-F1
#
_entry.id   AF-A0A963DVE0-F1
#
_cell.length_a   1.000
_cell.length_b   1.000
_cell.length_c   1.000
_cell.angle_alpha   90.00
_cell.angle_beta   90.00
_cell.angle_gamma   90.00
#
_symmetry.space_group_name_H-M   'P 1'
#
loop_
_entity.id
_entity.type
_entity.pdbx_description
1 polymer ?
#
loop_
_entity_poly.entity_id
_entity_poly.type
_entity_poly.pdbx_seq_one_letter_code
_entity_poly.pdbx_strand_id
1 'polypeptide(L)'
;MGQKNKKNRCALTVPLLLAALALPACVTTKPLTDIVDAARDTIDQVRGNGGQQATAATDTTNARQRSTATVQPPAPALAYSSSPTRMRAEPQLDKFFADGTVNGKELIDELKAIKAAADSRRTEETFVALMGAIDASASNFDSVDRFDWKALLKNIGMAGFRQVRGAISYAALDHFMDTLIRDPEALAKESVSLPAPQGLDRAQMQRVLNMAAFVVGARVANRVAEDADDTWQNLEGEYEKLLDRREKAARLLADAVDLRRKAQLARDEARIRQTQRELSRWLSDADIRFIDEFGAGKPIKLGDFANDFAMQNIALEYMRRRDPSAYREYRADADGLIGRTKAYVQTAGGALAFGGLVASFANEASMFIDDRDLRKILRVLPLGAEFVEAAIPLAYKTFKAAHSGVIVESSSWNPFNPEKRFRVLSSAGSEDVTASGAFDLIKGSGRQNLFRSGMFSASARGFLHRVYQCDPETTGRMLDTAIPDAMRAEFGESFLNLPKGSEFHFVNALTKDAYPRRRQLVSNMLVSDQRRSGRFESIGDMQRQVDANYASWNDSQLARLILANHHGSVSHAQMQIGDSMIRLIPTITAVYEYESYADSCRRSAGGA
;
A
#
# COMPACT_ATOMS: atom_id res chain seq x y z
N MET A 1 38.33 -64.11 18.31
CA MET A 1 36.99 -63.83 18.87
C MET A 1 36.43 -62.66 18.07
N GLY A 2 35.53 -62.79 17.09
CA GLY A 2 34.27 -63.54 16.98
C GLY A 2 33.19 -62.52 16.56
N GLN A 3 33.12 -62.12 15.28
CA GLN A 3 32.11 -62.53 14.28
C GLN A 3 30.63 -62.36 14.69
N LYS A 4 29.89 -61.49 13.96
CA LYS A 4 28.57 -61.69 13.29
C LYS A 4 28.03 -60.32 12.83
N ASN A 5 28.03 -59.94 11.55
CA ASN A 5 27.19 -60.38 10.41
C ASN A 5 25.67 -60.41 10.70
N LYS A 6 24.91 -59.52 10.03
CA LYS A 6 23.73 -59.89 9.25
C LYS A 6 23.35 -58.81 8.22
N LYS A 7 23.54 -59.18 6.95
CA LYS A 7 22.84 -58.66 5.77
C LYS A 7 21.36 -59.08 5.84
N ASN A 8 20.48 -58.33 5.18
CA ASN A 8 19.57 -58.90 4.20
C ASN A 8 19.08 -57.83 3.21
N ARG A 9 19.32 -58.12 1.93
CA ARG A 9 18.66 -57.53 0.76
C ARG A 9 17.38 -58.32 0.52
N CYS A 10 16.35 -57.67 0.00
CA CYS A 10 15.45 -58.25 -1.00
C CYS A 10 15.08 -57.15 -2.01
N ALA A 11 15.04 -57.56 -3.27
CA ALA A 11 14.81 -56.77 -4.47
C ALA A 11 13.51 -57.25 -5.15
N LEU A 12 13.12 -56.53 -6.21
CA LEU A 12 12.00 -56.77 -7.15
C LEU A 12 10.61 -56.42 -6.56
N THR A 13 9.67 -55.76 -7.26
CA THR A 13 9.33 -55.77 -8.69
C THR A 13 8.36 -54.62 -9.01
N VAL A 14 8.43 -54.06 -10.21
CA VAL A 14 7.37 -53.25 -10.87
C VAL A 14 6.55 -54.20 -11.77
N PRO A 15 5.20 -54.08 -11.83
CA PRO A 15 4.59 -53.61 -13.08
C PRO A 15 3.34 -52.72 -12.92
N LEU A 16 3.09 -51.94 -13.98
CA LEU A 16 1.87 -51.18 -14.32
C LEU A 16 0.55 -51.93 -14.06
N LEU A 17 -0.52 -51.21 -13.69
CA LEU A 17 -1.80 -51.22 -14.42
C LEU A 17 -2.73 -50.04 -14.03
N LEU A 18 -3.56 -49.65 -15.02
CA LEU A 18 -4.53 -48.55 -15.10
C LEU A 18 -5.78 -48.67 -14.19
N ALA A 19 -6.48 -47.51 -14.08
CA ALA A 19 -7.89 -47.28 -13.69
C ALA A 19 -8.16 -47.18 -12.16
N ALA A 20 -8.95 -46.24 -11.63
CA ALA A 20 -10.05 -45.46 -12.19
C ALA A 20 -10.26 -44.12 -11.46
N LEU A 21 -10.79 -43.15 -12.22
CA LEU A 21 -11.48 -41.95 -11.77
C LEU A 21 -12.60 -42.27 -10.77
N ALA A 22 -12.64 -41.53 -9.66
CA ALA A 22 -13.85 -40.98 -9.01
C ALA A 22 -13.58 -40.72 -7.52
N LEU A 23 -13.30 -39.48 -7.12
CA LEU A 23 -13.67 -38.99 -5.79
C LEU A 23 -14.10 -37.50 -5.90
N PRO A 24 -15.18 -37.12 -5.20
CA PRO A 24 -15.82 -35.82 -5.33
C PRO A 24 -15.08 -34.76 -4.51
N ALA A 25 -15.01 -33.55 -5.06
CA ALA A 25 -14.64 -32.36 -4.32
C ALA A 25 -15.74 -32.05 -3.28
N CYS A 26 -15.54 -32.47 -2.04
CA CYS A 26 -16.18 -31.82 -0.89
C CYS A 26 -15.37 -30.56 -0.57
N VAL A 27 -15.72 -29.45 -1.21
CA VAL A 27 -15.35 -28.12 -0.72
C VAL A 27 -16.23 -27.88 0.51
N THR A 28 -15.67 -28.06 1.70
CA THR A 28 -16.28 -27.57 2.93
C THR A 28 -16.21 -26.05 2.90
N THR A 29 -17.31 -25.40 2.53
CA THR A 29 -17.53 -23.98 2.82
C THR A 29 -17.48 -23.81 4.33
N LYS A 30 -16.41 -23.21 4.85
CA LYS A 30 -16.39 -22.78 6.26
C LYS A 30 -17.52 -21.77 6.49
N PRO A 31 -18.28 -21.87 7.57
CA PRO A 31 -19.32 -20.91 7.88
C PRO A 31 -18.70 -19.53 8.13
N LEU A 32 -19.41 -18.48 7.69
CA LEU A 32 -19.02 -17.07 7.81
C LEU A 32 -18.58 -16.67 9.23
N THR A 33 -19.07 -17.39 10.25
CA THR A 33 -18.75 -17.21 11.67
C THR A 33 -17.26 -17.42 11.96
N ASP A 34 -16.62 -18.41 11.36
CA ASP A 34 -15.20 -18.73 11.63
C ASP A 34 -14.25 -17.63 11.12
N ILE A 35 -14.66 -16.93 10.05
CA ILE A 35 -13.91 -15.81 9.46
C ILE A 35 -14.09 -14.56 10.33
N VAL A 36 -15.29 -14.35 10.87
CA VAL A 36 -15.60 -13.23 11.78
C VAL A 36 -14.87 -13.41 13.12
N ASP A 37 -14.78 -14.62 13.63
CA ASP A 37 -14.09 -14.91 14.90
C ASP A 37 -12.57 -14.74 14.77
N ALA A 38 -11.96 -15.18 13.66
CA ALA A 38 -10.54 -14.96 13.40
C ALA A 38 -10.16 -13.47 13.25
N ALA A 39 -11.05 -12.66 12.67
CA ALA A 39 -10.86 -11.20 12.59
C ALA A 39 -10.96 -10.52 13.96
N ARG A 40 -11.85 -11.02 14.84
CA ARG A 40 -12.06 -10.51 16.20
C ARG A 40 -10.84 -10.76 17.10
N ASP A 41 -10.29 -11.97 17.06
CA ASP A 41 -9.11 -12.35 17.86
C ASP A 41 -7.88 -11.50 17.52
N THR A 42 -7.71 -11.15 16.24
CA THR A 42 -6.62 -10.28 15.78
C THR A 42 -6.77 -8.84 16.29
N ILE A 43 -8.00 -8.32 16.38
CA ILE A 43 -8.31 -6.96 16.86
C ILE A 43 -8.07 -6.82 18.36
N ASP A 44 -8.47 -7.81 19.15
CA ASP A 44 -8.31 -7.79 20.61
C ASP A 44 -6.83 -7.86 21.03
N GLN A 45 -5.99 -8.48 20.20
CA GLN A 45 -4.54 -8.58 20.44
C GLN A 45 -3.79 -7.26 20.20
N VAL A 46 -4.20 -6.46 19.22
CA VAL A 46 -3.65 -5.10 18.97
C VAL A 46 -3.99 -4.14 20.12
N ARG A 47 -5.16 -4.32 20.74
CA ARG A 47 -5.62 -3.50 21.85
C ARG A 47 -4.84 -3.73 23.14
N GLY A 48 -4.23 -4.91 23.30
CA GLY A 48 -3.44 -5.30 24.47
C GLY A 48 -2.05 -4.64 24.56
N ASN A 49 -1.49 -4.14 23.45
CA ASN A 49 -0.10 -3.65 23.41
C ASN A 49 0.04 -2.12 23.56
N GLY A 50 -1.05 -1.36 23.70
CA GLY A 50 -1.04 0.11 23.63
C GLY A 50 -1.10 0.87 24.96
N GLY A 51 -1.01 0.21 26.12
CA GLY A 51 -1.28 0.85 27.42
C GLY A 51 -0.10 0.87 28.37
N GLN A 52 0.74 1.93 28.34
CA GLN A 52 1.36 2.51 29.54
C GLN A 52 2.20 3.79 29.25
N GLN A 53 2.03 4.81 30.12
CA GLN A 53 2.74 6.09 30.29
C GLN A 53 2.28 7.25 29.38
N ALA A 54 2.00 8.48 29.84
CA ALA A 54 2.38 9.16 31.09
C ALA A 54 1.33 10.19 31.57
N THR A 55 1.24 10.37 32.88
CA THR A 55 0.48 11.37 33.62
C THR A 55 1.31 12.61 34.00
N ALA A 56 0.64 13.76 33.98
CA ALA A 56 0.79 14.98 34.81
C ALA A 56 1.98 15.95 34.58
N ALA A 57 1.63 17.22 34.25
CA ALA A 57 2.17 18.44 34.90
C ALA A 57 1.33 19.70 34.55
N THR A 58 0.53 20.12 35.54
CA THR A 58 0.29 21.45 36.13
C THR A 58 0.13 22.74 35.31
N ASP A 59 -0.96 23.44 35.66
CA ASP A 59 -1.35 24.85 35.51
C ASP A 59 -0.24 25.91 35.50
N THR A 60 -0.44 26.94 34.67
CA THR A 60 -0.25 28.33 35.12
C THR A 60 -1.14 29.30 34.35
N THR A 61 -1.91 30.04 35.15
CA THR A 61 -2.78 31.16 34.85
C THR A 61 -2.03 32.32 34.19
N ASN A 62 -2.61 32.97 33.18
CA ASN A 62 -2.59 34.43 33.11
C ASN A 62 -3.70 35.00 32.23
N ALA A 63 -4.32 36.04 32.79
CA ALA A 63 -5.49 36.75 32.32
C ALA A 63 -5.11 38.06 31.59
N ARG A 64 -6.14 38.65 30.95
CA ARG A 64 -6.25 39.95 30.23
C ARG A 64 -6.04 39.79 28.71
N GLN A 65 -6.93 40.28 27.84
CA GLN A 65 -7.64 41.56 27.91
C GLN A 65 -8.90 41.53 27.01
N ARG A 66 -9.99 42.12 27.53
CA ARG A 66 -11.25 42.36 26.81
C ARG A 66 -11.05 43.38 25.68
N SER A 67 -11.63 43.11 24.50
CA SER A 67 -12.09 44.15 23.58
C SER A 67 -13.56 43.87 23.26
N THR A 68 -14.42 44.82 23.63
CA THR A 68 -15.86 44.84 23.35
C THR A 68 -16.08 45.37 21.94
N ALA A 69 -16.47 44.50 21.01
CA ALA A 69 -17.04 44.89 19.73
C ALA A 69 -18.49 44.41 19.66
N THR A 70 -19.37 45.37 19.36
CA THR A 70 -20.83 45.29 19.32
C THR A 70 -21.31 44.18 18.39
N VAL A 71 -22.05 43.20 18.94
CA VAL A 71 -22.65 42.09 18.20
C VAL A 71 -23.91 42.59 17.49
N GLN A 72 -23.82 42.69 16.17
CA GLN A 72 -24.97 42.73 15.27
C GLN A 72 -25.50 41.29 15.14
N PRO A 73 -26.80 41.00 15.31
CA PRO A 73 -27.30 39.64 15.14
C PRO A 73 -27.03 39.19 13.70
N PRO A 74 -26.36 38.05 13.47
CA PRO A 74 -26.21 37.53 12.13
C PRO A 74 -27.60 37.27 11.55
N ALA A 75 -27.80 37.78 10.33
CA ALA A 75 -28.93 37.42 9.49
C ALA A 75 -29.11 35.88 9.51
N PRO A 76 -30.35 35.37 9.48
CA PRO A 76 -30.60 33.94 9.56
C PRO A 76 -29.73 33.23 8.54
N ALA A 77 -29.01 32.21 9.03
CA ALA A 77 -28.18 31.34 8.22
C ALA A 77 -28.95 30.98 6.94
N LEU A 78 -28.39 31.34 5.79
CA LEU A 78 -28.80 30.77 4.52
C LEU A 78 -28.77 29.26 4.70
N ALA A 79 -29.96 28.65 4.76
CA ALA A 79 -30.13 27.22 4.61
C ALA A 79 -29.45 26.87 3.30
N TYR A 80 -28.27 26.27 3.38
CA TYR A 80 -27.61 25.66 2.24
C TYR A 80 -28.50 24.50 1.80
N SER A 81 -29.40 24.78 0.85
CA SER A 81 -30.03 23.73 0.06
C SER A 81 -28.90 23.04 -0.71
N SER A 82 -28.47 21.88 -0.23
CA SER A 82 -27.72 20.91 -1.02
C SER A 82 -28.61 20.49 -2.18
N SER A 83 -28.63 21.28 -3.26
CA SER A 83 -29.34 20.91 -4.48
C SER A 83 -28.70 19.62 -5.02
N PRO A 84 -29.45 18.50 -5.06
CA PRO A 84 -28.94 17.21 -5.49
C PRO A 84 -28.64 17.33 -7.00
N THR A 85 -27.37 17.51 -7.35
CA THR A 85 -27.01 18.12 -8.62
C THR A 85 -27.15 17.19 -9.84
N ARG A 86 -27.93 16.09 -9.74
CA ARG A 86 -28.40 15.22 -10.84
C ARG A 86 -29.33 14.11 -10.33
N MET A 87 -30.50 14.45 -9.77
CA MET A 87 -31.55 13.42 -9.60
C MET A 87 -32.06 12.99 -10.98
N ARG A 88 -32.20 11.68 -11.21
CA ARG A 88 -32.84 11.19 -12.44
C ARG A 88 -34.26 11.73 -12.57
N ALA A 89 -34.74 11.83 -13.80
CA ALA A 89 -36.11 12.21 -14.07
C ALA A 89 -37.07 11.17 -13.45
N GLU A 90 -38.18 11.64 -12.88
CA GLU A 90 -39.18 10.80 -12.21
C GLU A 90 -39.66 9.61 -13.08
N PRO A 91 -39.96 9.77 -14.39
CA PRO A 91 -40.34 8.63 -15.23
C PRO A 91 -39.26 7.55 -15.39
N GLN A 92 -37.98 7.92 -15.26
CA GLN A 92 -36.88 6.95 -15.32
C GLN A 92 -36.75 6.19 -14.01
N LEU A 93 -36.95 6.86 -12.88
CA LEU A 93 -36.97 6.23 -11.56
C LEU A 93 -38.12 5.23 -11.47
N ASP A 94 -39.34 5.65 -11.83
CA ASP A 94 -40.51 4.78 -11.83
C ASP A 94 -40.29 3.53 -12.69
N LYS A 95 -39.66 3.70 -13.86
CA LYS A 95 -39.33 2.58 -14.73
C LYS A 95 -38.38 1.58 -14.06
N PHE A 96 -37.27 2.03 -13.47
CA PHE A 96 -36.33 1.12 -12.81
C PHE A 96 -36.98 0.34 -11.66
N PHE A 97 -37.82 0.99 -10.85
CA PHE A 97 -38.52 0.34 -9.75
C PHE A 97 -39.67 -0.56 -10.22
N ALA A 98 -40.28 -0.28 -11.36
CA ALA A 98 -41.26 -1.15 -12.00
C ALA A 98 -40.61 -2.41 -12.60
N ASP A 99 -39.42 -2.26 -13.20
CA ASP A 99 -38.63 -3.38 -13.73
C ASP A 99 -38.12 -4.29 -12.59
N GLY A 100 -37.96 -3.74 -11.38
CA GLY A 100 -37.65 -4.47 -10.15
C GLY A 100 -36.22 -5.03 -10.08
N THR A 101 -35.45 -4.92 -11.15
CA THR A 101 -34.02 -5.27 -11.22
C THR A 101 -33.32 -4.28 -12.13
N VAL A 102 -32.14 -3.85 -11.72
CA VAL A 102 -31.28 -2.96 -12.51
C VAL A 102 -29.90 -3.58 -12.67
N ASN A 103 -29.30 -3.41 -13.85
CA ASN A 103 -27.92 -3.82 -14.10
C ASN A 103 -26.93 -2.65 -13.96
N GLY A 104 -25.64 -2.97 -13.89
CA GLY A 104 -24.61 -1.95 -13.73
C GLY A 104 -24.53 -0.94 -14.86
N LYS A 105 -24.88 -1.34 -16.10
CA LYS A 105 -24.89 -0.44 -17.26
C LYS A 105 -25.97 0.62 -17.12
N GLU A 106 -27.12 0.26 -16.54
CA GLU A 106 -28.21 1.18 -16.24
C GLU A 106 -27.85 2.16 -15.12
N LEU A 107 -26.94 1.77 -14.22
CA LEU A 107 -26.46 2.55 -13.06
C LEU A 107 -25.21 3.41 -13.33
N ILE A 108 -24.80 3.58 -14.59
CA ILE A 108 -23.58 4.32 -14.96
C ILE A 108 -23.61 5.77 -14.46
N ASP A 109 -24.75 6.45 -14.49
CA ASP A 109 -24.83 7.84 -14.06
C ASP A 109 -24.68 7.98 -12.54
N GLU A 110 -25.17 7.00 -11.77
CA GLU A 110 -24.94 6.89 -10.34
C GLU A 110 -23.47 6.59 -10.04
N LEU A 111 -22.81 5.69 -10.78
CA LEU A 111 -21.37 5.44 -10.63
C LEU A 111 -20.53 6.69 -10.95
N LYS A 112 -20.90 7.48 -11.97
CA LYS A 112 -20.27 8.77 -12.25
C LYS A 112 -20.49 9.78 -11.11
N ALA A 113 -21.67 9.78 -10.50
CA ALA A 113 -21.97 10.65 -9.37
C ALA A 113 -21.14 10.24 -8.13
N ILE A 114 -21.01 8.93 -7.86
CA ILE A 114 -20.15 8.39 -6.80
C ILE A 114 -18.68 8.79 -7.06
N LYS A 115 -18.20 8.65 -8.30
CA LYS A 115 -16.86 9.09 -8.69
C LYS A 115 -16.64 10.58 -8.41
N ALA A 116 -17.56 11.43 -8.89
CA ALA A 116 -17.48 12.87 -8.66
C ALA A 116 -17.54 13.23 -7.16
N ALA A 117 -18.28 12.46 -6.36
CA ALA A 117 -18.32 12.60 -4.91
C ALA A 117 -17.01 12.15 -4.24
N ALA A 118 -16.36 11.10 -4.75
CA ALA A 118 -15.06 10.65 -4.27
C ALA A 118 -13.92 11.62 -4.63
N ASP A 119 -14.02 12.31 -5.77
CA ASP A 119 -13.06 13.33 -6.21
C ASP A 119 -13.23 14.68 -5.48
N SER A 120 -14.40 14.90 -4.90
CA SER A 120 -14.74 16.10 -4.13
C SER A 120 -13.88 16.18 -2.87
N ARG A 121 -13.23 17.33 -2.63
CA ARG A 121 -12.47 17.60 -1.39
C ARG A 121 -13.32 17.62 -0.12
N ARG A 122 -14.65 17.55 -0.27
CA ARG A 122 -15.65 17.45 0.79
C ARG A 122 -16.41 16.14 0.64
N THR A 123 -15.67 15.04 0.58
CA THR A 123 -16.19 13.69 0.38
C THR A 123 -17.36 13.44 1.34
N GLU A 124 -17.21 13.77 2.62
CA GLU A 124 -18.27 13.58 3.63
C GLU A 124 -19.56 14.37 3.32
N GLU A 125 -19.48 15.69 3.12
CA GLU A 125 -20.66 16.50 2.75
C GLU A 125 -21.28 16.07 1.43
N THR A 126 -20.46 15.69 0.45
CA THR A 126 -20.91 15.30 -0.89
C THR A 126 -21.54 13.91 -0.88
N PHE A 127 -21.05 13.00 -0.03
CA PHE A 127 -21.63 11.69 0.20
C PHE A 127 -22.95 11.80 0.98
N VAL A 128 -23.01 12.63 2.02
CA VAL A 128 -24.26 12.94 2.73
C VAL A 128 -25.27 13.58 1.76
N ALA A 129 -24.83 14.45 0.85
CA ALA A 129 -25.68 15.03 -0.19
C ALA A 129 -26.11 14.01 -1.26
N LEU A 130 -25.24 13.08 -1.65
CA LEU A 130 -25.56 11.98 -2.58
C LEU A 130 -26.63 11.05 -1.98
N MET A 131 -26.62 10.90 -0.66
CA MET A 131 -27.65 10.18 0.07
C MET A 131 -28.85 11.05 0.42
N GLY A 132 -28.77 12.37 0.25
CA GLY A 132 -29.72 13.33 0.79
C GLY A 132 -29.70 13.33 2.32
N ALA A 133 -29.75 14.51 2.93
CA ALA A 133 -30.04 14.61 4.36
C ALA A 133 -31.34 13.83 4.62
N ILE A 134 -31.31 12.83 5.50
CA ILE A 134 -32.52 12.13 5.92
C ILE A 134 -33.33 13.18 6.65
N ASP A 135 -34.43 13.65 6.05
CA ASP A 135 -35.34 14.56 6.72
C ASP A 135 -35.76 13.92 8.05
N ALA A 136 -35.37 14.56 9.16
CA ALA A 136 -35.57 14.11 10.53
C ALA A 136 -37.06 14.15 10.98
N SER A 137 -37.99 14.19 10.03
CA SER A 137 -39.42 14.40 10.25
C SER A 137 -40.24 13.18 9.80
N ALA A 138 -40.10 12.05 10.48
CA ALA A 138 -41.14 11.02 10.50
C ALA A 138 -41.08 10.22 11.80
N SER A 139 -42.20 10.15 12.51
CA SER A 139 -42.30 9.68 13.89
C SER A 139 -42.82 8.24 14.02
N ASN A 140 -42.29 7.59 15.07
CA ASN A 140 -42.85 6.52 15.90
C ASN A 140 -43.49 5.31 15.24
N PHE A 141 -42.70 4.24 15.13
CA PHE A 141 -43.21 2.89 15.18
C PHE A 141 -42.21 1.91 15.79
N ASP A 142 -42.66 1.14 16.77
CA ASP A 142 -41.89 0.06 17.41
C ASP A 142 -42.14 -1.30 16.76
N SER A 143 -41.16 -2.18 16.99
CA SER A 143 -41.03 -3.61 16.62
C SER A 143 -40.54 -3.90 15.19
N VAL A 144 -39.25 -4.27 15.07
CA VAL A 144 -38.77 -5.59 14.64
C VAL A 144 -37.34 -5.75 15.17
N ASP A 145 -37.08 -6.84 15.89
CA ASP A 145 -35.77 -7.25 16.37
C ASP A 145 -35.35 -8.54 15.62
N ARG A 146 -34.09 -8.63 15.15
CA ARG A 146 -33.31 -9.90 14.96
C ARG A 146 -32.01 -9.84 14.14
N PHE A 147 -31.62 -8.73 13.50
CA PHE A 147 -30.31 -8.67 12.83
C PHE A 147 -29.57 -7.41 13.27
N ASP A 148 -28.46 -7.61 13.99
CA ASP A 148 -27.63 -6.54 14.53
C ASP A 148 -26.79 -5.90 13.41
N TRP A 149 -27.48 -5.20 12.50
CA TRP A 149 -26.89 -4.39 11.42
C TRP A 149 -25.86 -3.41 11.95
N LYS A 150 -26.07 -2.90 13.17
CA LYS A 150 -25.14 -2.01 13.84
C LYS A 150 -23.84 -2.73 14.14
N ALA A 151 -23.87 -3.88 14.78
CA ALA A 151 -22.65 -4.66 15.01
C ALA A 151 -21.99 -5.08 13.70
N LEU A 152 -22.75 -5.51 12.69
CA LEU A 152 -22.22 -5.91 11.40
C LEU A 152 -21.51 -4.77 10.66
N LEU A 153 -22.16 -3.61 10.52
CA LEU A 153 -21.59 -2.44 9.85
C LEU A 153 -20.47 -1.81 10.68
N LYS A 154 -20.57 -1.82 12.01
CA LYS A 154 -19.50 -1.39 12.91
C LYS A 154 -18.29 -2.32 12.84
N ASN A 155 -18.48 -3.63 12.68
CA ASN A 155 -17.39 -4.58 12.49
C ASN A 155 -16.70 -4.36 11.14
N ILE A 156 -17.46 -4.04 10.08
CA ILE A 156 -16.91 -3.62 8.78
C ILE A 156 -16.15 -2.28 8.91
N GLY A 157 -16.70 -1.32 9.66
CA GLY A 157 -16.12 0.01 9.89
C GLY A 157 -14.93 0.06 10.86
N MET A 158 -14.78 -0.90 11.77
CA MET A 158 -13.67 -0.91 12.76
C MET A 158 -12.43 -1.69 12.30
N ALA A 159 -12.55 -2.58 11.30
CA ALA A 159 -11.46 -3.51 10.99
C ALA A 159 -10.25 -2.89 10.26
N GLY A 160 -10.32 -1.71 9.63
CA GLY A 160 -9.16 -1.17 8.89
C GLY A 160 -9.20 0.30 8.52
N PHE A 161 -10.20 1.03 9.02
CA PHE A 161 -10.70 2.22 8.33
C PHE A 161 -9.77 3.44 8.39
N ARG A 162 -9.14 3.70 9.54
CA ARG A 162 -8.22 4.83 9.70
C ARG A 162 -6.91 4.63 8.94
N GLN A 163 -6.43 3.40 8.85
CA GLN A 163 -5.17 3.05 8.17
C GLN A 163 -5.34 3.04 6.65
N VAL A 164 -6.49 2.55 6.16
CA VAL A 164 -6.81 2.49 4.73
C VAL A 164 -7.01 3.88 4.14
N ARG A 165 -7.66 4.81 4.84
CA ARG A 165 -7.90 6.19 4.36
C ARG A 165 -6.60 6.94 4.05
N GLY A 166 -5.53 6.70 4.83
CA GLY A 166 -4.19 7.24 4.56
C GLY A 166 -3.41 6.52 3.45
N ALA A 167 -3.77 5.28 3.13
CA ALA A 167 -3.08 4.43 2.14
C ALA A 167 -3.70 4.49 0.73
N ILE A 168 -4.92 5.00 0.60
CA ILE A 168 -5.63 5.11 -0.68
C ILE A 168 -5.03 6.25 -1.52
N SER A 169 -4.46 5.88 -2.66
CA SER A 169 -4.20 6.85 -3.73
C SER A 169 -5.53 7.19 -4.39
N TYR A 170 -6.02 8.42 -4.21
CA TYR A 170 -7.21 8.91 -4.92
C TYR A 170 -7.04 8.80 -6.44
N ALA A 171 -5.81 8.84 -6.95
CA ALA A 171 -5.54 8.60 -8.37
C ALA A 171 -5.80 7.15 -8.78
N ALA A 172 -5.53 6.17 -7.91
CA ALA A 172 -5.85 4.77 -8.17
C ALA A 172 -7.38 4.53 -8.13
N LEU A 173 -8.08 5.16 -7.19
CA LEU A 173 -9.55 5.14 -7.14
C LEU A 173 -10.17 5.76 -8.39
N ASP A 174 -9.71 6.96 -8.77
CA ASP A 174 -10.17 7.69 -9.96
C ASP A 174 -9.97 6.85 -11.23
N HIS A 175 -8.77 6.28 -11.41
CA HIS A 175 -8.47 5.40 -12.54
C HIS A 175 -9.34 4.13 -12.57
N PHE A 176 -9.55 3.50 -11.42
CA PHE A 176 -10.43 2.34 -11.31
C PHE A 176 -11.88 2.68 -11.67
N MET A 177 -12.42 3.78 -11.12
CA MET A 177 -13.77 4.23 -11.43
C MET A 177 -13.92 4.60 -12.90
N ASP A 178 -12.91 5.23 -13.51
CA ASP A 178 -12.89 5.50 -14.94
C ASP A 178 -12.92 4.23 -15.78
N THR A 179 -12.15 3.22 -15.38
CA THR A 179 -12.10 1.92 -16.05
C THR A 179 -13.45 1.21 -15.94
N LEU A 180 -14.01 1.17 -14.72
CA LEU A 180 -15.32 0.61 -14.43
C LEU A 180 -16.42 1.26 -15.28
N ILE A 181 -16.46 2.59 -15.33
CA ILE A 181 -17.48 3.36 -16.07
C ILE A 181 -17.33 3.20 -17.58
N ARG A 182 -16.10 2.98 -18.09
CA ARG A 182 -15.81 2.81 -19.52
C ARG A 182 -16.06 1.38 -20.02
N ASP A 183 -16.30 0.42 -19.12
CA ASP A 183 -16.66 -0.96 -19.46
C ASP A 183 -18.13 -1.27 -19.14
N PRO A 184 -19.08 -0.80 -19.97
CA PRO A 184 -20.51 -1.06 -19.75
C PRO A 184 -20.87 -2.54 -19.92
N GLU A 185 -20.03 -3.35 -20.56
CA GLU A 185 -20.28 -4.78 -20.76
C GLU A 185 -19.97 -5.59 -19.51
N ALA A 186 -18.86 -5.28 -18.82
CA ALA A 186 -18.57 -5.86 -17.51
C ALA A 186 -19.62 -5.45 -16.46
N LEU A 187 -20.07 -4.20 -16.50
CA LEU A 187 -21.14 -3.70 -15.64
C LEU A 187 -22.50 -4.36 -15.91
N ALA A 188 -22.84 -4.63 -17.18
CA ALA A 188 -24.11 -5.27 -17.54
C ALA A 188 -24.24 -6.72 -17.03
N LYS A 189 -23.12 -7.38 -16.70
CA LYS A 189 -23.11 -8.74 -16.11
C LYS A 189 -23.55 -8.76 -14.65
N GLU A 190 -23.60 -7.61 -13.99
CA GLU A 190 -24.05 -7.48 -12.61
C GLU A 190 -25.42 -6.84 -12.54
N SER A 191 -26.31 -7.47 -11.79
CA SER A 191 -27.65 -6.96 -11.53
C SER A 191 -28.00 -7.02 -10.06
N VAL A 192 -28.85 -6.09 -9.64
CA VAL A 192 -29.30 -5.94 -8.26
C VAL A 192 -30.81 -5.77 -8.26
N SER A 193 -31.48 -6.46 -7.35
CA SER A 193 -32.93 -6.36 -7.19
C SER A 193 -33.28 -5.07 -6.45
N LEU A 194 -34.25 -4.33 -6.96
CA LEU A 194 -34.76 -3.14 -6.30
C LEU A 194 -35.98 -3.47 -5.43
N PRO A 195 -36.15 -2.82 -4.27
CA PRO A 195 -37.37 -2.94 -3.49
C PRO A 195 -38.55 -2.32 -4.23
N ALA A 196 -39.77 -2.71 -3.85
CA ALA A 196 -40.98 -2.11 -4.42
C ALA A 196 -41.03 -0.59 -4.14
N PRO A 197 -41.48 0.24 -5.12
CA PRO A 197 -41.49 1.70 -4.99
C PRO A 197 -42.53 2.24 -3.98
N GLN A 198 -43.41 1.38 -3.46
CA GLN A 198 -44.58 1.78 -2.69
C GLN A 198 -44.20 2.50 -1.40
N GLY A 199 -44.53 3.80 -1.34
CA GLY A 199 -44.22 4.67 -0.21
C GLY A 199 -42.75 5.10 -0.14
N LEU A 200 -42.01 5.01 -1.26
CA LEU A 200 -40.75 5.71 -1.44
C LEU A 200 -41.00 7.03 -2.18
N ASP A 201 -40.48 8.14 -1.66
CA ASP A 201 -40.41 9.39 -2.42
C ASP A 201 -39.27 9.36 -3.45
N ARG A 202 -39.24 10.36 -4.35
CA ARG A 202 -38.23 10.45 -5.41
C ARG A 202 -36.79 10.46 -4.90
N ALA A 203 -36.53 11.11 -3.77
CA ALA A 203 -35.20 11.17 -3.18
C ALA A 203 -34.81 9.81 -2.58
N GLN A 204 -35.76 9.11 -1.96
CA GLN A 204 -35.60 7.73 -1.47
C GLN A 204 -35.34 6.75 -2.61
N MET A 205 -36.04 6.87 -3.74
CA MET A 205 -35.78 6.05 -4.92
C MET A 205 -34.36 6.28 -5.48
N GLN A 206 -33.92 7.54 -5.58
CA GLN A 206 -32.56 7.85 -6.04
C GLN A 206 -31.48 7.31 -5.06
N ARG A 207 -31.71 7.39 -3.75
CA ARG A 207 -30.82 6.78 -2.74
C ARG A 207 -30.64 5.28 -2.96
N VAL A 208 -31.76 4.58 -3.18
CA VAL A 208 -31.77 3.13 -3.41
C VAL A 208 -31.00 2.79 -4.69
N LEU A 209 -31.11 3.60 -5.76
CA LEU A 209 -30.27 3.44 -6.96
C LEU A 209 -28.79 3.71 -6.69
N ASN A 210 -28.45 4.73 -5.90
CA ASN A 210 -27.05 4.99 -5.52
C ASN A 210 -26.47 3.82 -4.72
N MET A 211 -27.25 3.24 -3.80
CA MET A 211 -26.86 2.03 -3.08
C MET A 211 -26.71 0.83 -4.02
N ALA A 212 -27.63 0.62 -4.95
CA ALA A 212 -27.50 -0.44 -5.97
C ALA A 212 -26.22 -0.27 -6.80
N ALA A 213 -25.86 0.98 -7.13
CA ALA A 213 -24.61 1.28 -7.83
C ALA A 213 -23.38 0.93 -6.98
N PHE A 214 -23.39 1.17 -5.67
CA PHE A 214 -22.33 0.70 -4.78
C PHE A 214 -22.24 -0.82 -4.72
N VAL A 215 -23.37 -1.54 -4.66
CA VAL A 215 -23.38 -3.01 -4.65
C VAL A 215 -22.76 -3.55 -5.95
N VAL A 216 -23.23 -3.07 -7.10
CA VAL A 216 -22.68 -3.45 -8.42
C VAL A 216 -21.20 -3.13 -8.48
N GLY A 217 -20.80 -1.90 -8.11
CA GLY A 217 -19.40 -1.48 -8.09
C GLY A 217 -18.55 -2.37 -7.20
N ALA A 218 -19.05 -2.78 -6.03
CA ALA A 218 -18.33 -3.63 -5.09
C ALA A 218 -18.17 -5.06 -5.62
N ARG A 219 -19.20 -5.61 -6.29
CA ARG A 219 -19.10 -6.92 -6.96
C ARG A 219 -18.12 -6.91 -8.11
N VAL A 220 -18.11 -5.85 -8.93
CA VAL A 220 -17.09 -5.70 -9.99
C VAL A 220 -15.70 -5.54 -9.37
N ALA A 221 -15.55 -4.70 -8.34
CA ALA A 221 -14.28 -4.52 -7.64
C ALA A 221 -13.76 -5.84 -7.02
N ASN A 222 -14.65 -6.68 -6.47
CA ASN A 222 -14.27 -8.00 -5.97
C ASN A 222 -13.73 -8.91 -7.06
N ARG A 223 -14.43 -9.01 -8.20
CA ARG A 223 -13.97 -9.81 -9.34
C ARG A 223 -12.66 -9.29 -9.91
N VAL A 224 -12.55 -7.97 -10.08
CA VAL A 224 -11.30 -7.34 -10.51
C VAL A 224 -10.16 -7.62 -9.52
N ALA A 225 -10.43 -7.61 -8.22
CA ALA A 225 -9.44 -7.98 -7.20
C ALA A 225 -9.09 -9.48 -7.21
N GLU A 226 -10.01 -10.36 -7.62
CA GLU A 226 -9.75 -11.81 -7.81
C GLU A 226 -8.94 -12.07 -9.06
N ASP A 227 -9.34 -11.50 -10.19
CA ASP A 227 -8.58 -11.55 -11.44
C ASP A 227 -7.17 -10.98 -11.25
N ALA A 228 -7.04 -9.94 -10.41
CA ALA A 228 -5.75 -9.39 -10.04
C ALA A 228 -4.93 -10.38 -9.19
N ASP A 229 -5.52 -11.08 -8.21
CA ASP A 229 -4.84 -12.11 -7.41
C ASP A 229 -4.37 -13.28 -8.28
N ASP A 230 -5.20 -13.75 -9.22
CA ASP A 230 -4.84 -14.76 -10.22
C ASP A 230 -3.71 -14.27 -11.14
N THR A 231 -3.76 -13.00 -11.55
CA THR A 231 -2.68 -12.36 -12.31
C THR A 231 -1.39 -12.31 -11.50
N TRP A 232 -1.47 -12.03 -10.21
CA TRP A 232 -0.32 -11.99 -9.31
C TRP A 232 0.36 -13.35 -9.19
N GLN A 233 -0.39 -14.44 -9.05
CA GLN A 233 0.17 -15.80 -9.03
C GLN A 233 0.96 -16.12 -10.31
N ASN A 234 0.47 -15.66 -11.47
CA ASN A 234 1.22 -15.81 -12.73
C ASN A 234 2.49 -14.95 -12.74
N LEU A 235 2.43 -13.72 -12.22
CA LEU A 235 3.59 -12.84 -12.09
C LEU A 235 4.63 -13.40 -11.13
N GLU A 236 4.23 -14.09 -10.06
CA GLU A 236 5.13 -14.73 -9.10
C GLU A 236 6.08 -15.71 -9.81
N GLY A 237 5.52 -16.64 -10.60
CA GLY A 237 6.33 -17.60 -11.36
C GLY A 237 7.21 -16.96 -12.46
N GLU A 238 6.87 -15.77 -12.95
CA GLU A 238 7.72 -15.00 -13.85
C GLU A 238 8.84 -14.25 -13.10
N TYR A 239 8.57 -13.72 -11.91
CA TYR A 239 9.58 -13.13 -11.05
C TYR A 239 10.57 -14.16 -10.52
N GLU A 240 10.13 -15.38 -10.21
CA GLU A 240 11.02 -16.50 -9.89
C GLU A 240 12.02 -16.75 -11.03
N LYS A 241 11.57 -16.77 -12.29
CA LYS A 241 12.46 -16.88 -13.45
C LYS A 241 13.42 -15.69 -13.57
N LEU A 242 12.96 -14.48 -13.22
CA LEU A 242 13.81 -13.28 -13.22
C LEU A 242 14.87 -13.36 -12.12
N LEU A 243 14.51 -13.84 -10.92
CA LEU A 243 15.43 -14.12 -9.82
C LEU A 243 16.46 -15.18 -10.21
N ASP A 244 16.03 -16.29 -10.82
CA ASP A 244 16.92 -17.32 -11.36
C ASP A 244 17.95 -16.76 -12.36
N ARG A 245 17.53 -15.82 -13.21
CA ARG A 245 18.44 -15.13 -14.15
C ARG A 245 19.44 -14.25 -13.41
N ARG A 246 19.00 -13.51 -12.40
CA ARG A 246 19.88 -12.71 -11.52
C ARG A 246 20.87 -13.58 -10.77
N GLU A 247 20.43 -14.73 -10.26
CA GLU A 247 21.31 -15.71 -9.64
C GLU A 247 22.34 -16.25 -10.62
N LYS A 248 21.93 -16.64 -11.84
CA LYS A 248 22.87 -17.10 -12.87
C LYS A 248 23.92 -16.05 -13.19
N ALA A 249 23.53 -14.78 -13.29
CA ALA A 249 24.48 -13.68 -13.46
C ALA A 249 25.43 -13.59 -12.25
N ALA A 250 24.91 -13.65 -11.02
CA ALA A 250 25.72 -13.63 -9.80
C ALA A 250 26.71 -14.80 -9.73
N ARG A 251 26.32 -15.99 -10.20
CA ARG A 251 27.21 -17.16 -10.29
C ARG A 251 28.37 -16.94 -11.26
N LEU A 252 28.10 -16.33 -12.43
CA LEU A 252 29.16 -15.98 -13.40
C LEU A 252 30.18 -15.01 -12.81
N LEU A 253 29.72 -14.02 -12.04
CA LEU A 253 30.61 -13.09 -11.33
C LEU A 253 31.39 -13.82 -10.23
N ALA A 254 30.71 -14.63 -9.41
CA ALA A 254 31.32 -15.36 -8.31
C ALA A 254 32.43 -16.32 -8.79
N ASP A 255 32.25 -17.00 -9.92
CA ASP A 255 33.27 -17.86 -10.52
C ASP A 255 34.55 -17.08 -10.88
N ALA A 256 34.39 -15.87 -11.46
CA ALA A 256 35.52 -15.01 -11.79
C ALA A 256 36.25 -14.50 -10.54
N VAL A 257 35.51 -14.16 -9.49
CA VAL A 257 36.06 -13.72 -8.19
C VAL A 257 36.76 -14.88 -7.47
N ASP A 258 36.19 -16.10 -7.49
CA ASP A 258 36.79 -17.27 -6.87
C ASP A 258 38.09 -17.69 -7.57
N LEU A 259 38.18 -17.56 -8.89
CA LEU A 259 39.43 -17.75 -9.63
C LEU A 259 40.53 -16.79 -9.16
N ARG A 260 40.19 -15.50 -8.97
CA ARG A 260 41.13 -14.49 -8.42
C ARG A 260 41.55 -14.87 -7.00
N ARG A 261 40.59 -15.25 -6.14
CA ARG A 261 40.84 -15.65 -4.74
C ARG A 261 41.74 -16.87 -4.64
N LYS A 262 41.49 -17.91 -5.45
CA LYS A 262 42.34 -19.11 -5.52
C LYS A 262 43.77 -18.76 -5.95
N ALA A 263 43.92 -17.87 -6.93
CA ALA A 263 45.24 -17.38 -7.36
C ALA A 263 45.96 -16.61 -6.25
N GLN A 264 45.25 -15.77 -5.47
CA GLN A 264 45.79 -15.08 -4.30
C GLN A 264 46.28 -16.06 -3.23
N LEU A 265 45.47 -17.07 -2.89
CA LEU A 265 45.85 -18.11 -1.92
C LEU A 265 47.06 -18.93 -2.39
N ALA A 266 47.16 -19.20 -3.69
CA ALA A 266 48.30 -19.90 -4.30
C ALA A 266 49.53 -18.99 -4.52
N ARG A 267 49.41 -17.67 -4.25
CA ARG A 267 50.43 -16.65 -4.55
C ARG A 267 50.88 -16.63 -6.02
N ASP A 268 49.97 -16.94 -6.94
CA ASP A 268 50.22 -16.91 -8.38
C ASP A 268 50.01 -15.48 -8.93
N GLU A 269 51.06 -14.67 -8.87
CA GLU A 269 50.99 -13.25 -9.28
C GLU A 269 50.56 -13.06 -10.74
N ALA A 270 50.97 -13.96 -11.65
CA ALA A 270 50.63 -13.86 -13.06
C ALA A 270 49.12 -14.00 -13.24
N ARG A 271 48.53 -15.01 -12.59
CA ARG A 271 47.09 -15.27 -12.65
C ARG A 271 46.28 -14.22 -11.91
N ILE A 272 46.76 -13.72 -10.75
CA ILE A 272 46.14 -12.59 -10.05
C ILE A 272 46.04 -11.39 -10.98
N ARG A 273 47.16 -10.96 -11.58
CA ARG A 273 47.20 -9.83 -12.53
C ARG A 273 46.29 -10.05 -13.73
N GLN A 274 46.22 -11.27 -14.26
CA GLN A 274 45.33 -11.61 -15.38
C GLN A 274 43.85 -11.46 -14.98
N THR A 275 43.42 -12.13 -13.90
CA THR A 275 42.02 -12.07 -13.44
C THR A 275 41.61 -10.66 -13.01
N GLN A 276 42.52 -9.90 -12.39
CA GLN A 276 42.27 -8.51 -12.01
C GLN A 276 42.05 -7.65 -13.26
N ARG A 277 42.90 -7.78 -14.30
CA ARG A 277 42.71 -7.05 -15.56
C ARG A 277 41.39 -7.43 -16.24
N GLU A 278 40.99 -8.69 -16.18
CA GLU A 278 39.72 -9.15 -16.74
C GLU A 278 38.53 -8.57 -15.98
N LEU A 279 38.56 -8.58 -14.65
CA LEU A 279 37.50 -7.96 -13.83
C LEU A 279 37.46 -6.44 -14.03
N SER A 280 38.60 -5.75 -13.98
CA SER A 280 38.70 -4.29 -14.20
C SER A 280 38.32 -3.86 -15.62
N ARG A 281 38.30 -4.77 -16.60
CA ARG A 281 37.77 -4.48 -17.94
C ARG A 281 36.26 -4.24 -17.92
N TRP A 282 35.55 -4.91 -17.01
CA TRP A 282 34.10 -4.93 -16.98
C TRP A 282 33.52 -4.24 -15.74
N LEU A 283 34.23 -4.24 -14.62
CA LEU A 283 33.78 -3.65 -13.36
C LEU A 283 34.53 -2.36 -13.04
N SER A 284 33.89 -1.47 -12.29
CA SER A 284 34.58 -0.29 -11.76
C SER A 284 35.48 -0.67 -10.58
N ASP A 285 36.48 0.16 -10.28
CA ASP A 285 37.32 -0.04 -9.08
C ASP A 285 36.49 -0.01 -7.78
N ALA A 286 35.39 0.74 -7.76
CA ALA A 286 34.45 0.76 -6.64
C ALA A 286 33.74 -0.59 -6.46
N ASP A 287 33.28 -1.22 -7.55
CA ASP A 287 32.63 -2.53 -7.50
C ASP A 287 33.63 -3.62 -7.10
N ILE A 288 34.86 -3.55 -7.60
CA ILE A 288 35.91 -4.50 -7.24
C ILE A 288 36.25 -4.40 -5.75
N ARG A 289 36.43 -3.18 -5.22
CA ARG A 289 36.62 -2.97 -3.78
C ARG A 289 35.44 -3.49 -2.96
N PHE A 290 34.22 -3.21 -3.41
CA PHE A 290 33.02 -3.71 -2.76
C PHE A 290 33.00 -5.25 -2.71
N ILE A 291 33.34 -5.93 -3.81
CA ILE A 291 33.49 -7.39 -3.85
C ILE A 291 34.58 -7.89 -2.91
N ASP A 292 35.72 -7.20 -2.84
CA ASP A 292 36.84 -7.59 -1.97
C ASP A 292 36.49 -7.44 -0.48
N GLU A 293 35.69 -6.44 -0.13
CA GLU A 293 35.16 -6.23 1.23
C GLU A 293 34.01 -7.19 1.55
N PHE A 294 33.27 -7.63 0.54
CA PHE A 294 32.17 -8.58 0.64
C PHE A 294 32.69 -9.98 1.00
N GLY A 295 32.89 -10.21 2.29
CA GLY A 295 33.40 -11.48 2.82
C GLY A 295 34.82 -11.41 3.40
N ALA A 296 35.33 -10.22 3.72
CA ALA A 296 36.58 -10.06 4.44
C ALA A 296 36.65 -11.00 5.68
N GLY A 297 37.41 -12.09 5.56
CA GLY A 297 37.62 -13.09 6.61
C GLY A 297 36.91 -14.45 6.45
N LYS A 298 36.04 -14.65 5.45
CA LYS A 298 35.40 -15.96 5.18
C LYS A 298 35.44 -16.32 3.68
N PRO A 299 35.57 -17.61 3.31
CA PRO A 299 35.38 -18.02 1.92
C PRO A 299 33.94 -17.68 1.52
N ILE A 300 33.77 -16.74 0.59
CA ILE A 300 32.44 -16.38 0.10
C ILE A 300 31.87 -17.60 -0.61
N LYS A 301 30.75 -18.12 -0.14
CA LYS A 301 30.06 -19.21 -0.83
C LYS A 301 29.28 -18.62 -1.99
N LEU A 302 29.12 -19.40 -3.06
CA LEU A 302 28.28 -19.03 -4.20
C LEU A 302 26.87 -18.63 -3.77
N GLY A 303 26.33 -19.30 -2.75
CA GLY A 303 25.05 -18.94 -2.14
C GLY A 303 25.04 -17.55 -1.51
N ASP A 304 26.16 -17.07 -0.96
CA ASP A 304 26.24 -15.74 -0.34
C ASP A 304 26.18 -14.62 -1.39
N PHE A 305 26.72 -14.84 -2.60
CA PHE A 305 26.59 -13.92 -3.73
C PHE A 305 25.17 -13.89 -4.29
N ALA A 306 24.56 -15.07 -4.46
CA ALA A 306 23.20 -15.20 -4.98
C ALA A 306 22.17 -14.56 -4.02
N ASN A 307 22.41 -14.66 -2.71
CA ASN A 307 21.51 -14.15 -1.67
C ASN A 307 21.76 -12.68 -1.28
N ASP A 308 22.57 -11.93 -2.04
CA ASP A 308 22.82 -10.52 -1.79
C ASP A 308 22.46 -9.66 -3.01
N PHE A 309 21.60 -8.65 -2.78
CA PHE A 309 21.04 -7.84 -3.84
C PHE A 309 22.07 -6.95 -4.53
N ALA A 310 23.06 -6.46 -3.78
CA ALA A 310 24.16 -5.66 -4.33
C ALA A 310 24.99 -6.50 -5.30
N MET A 311 25.29 -7.74 -4.91
CA MET A 311 26.04 -8.66 -5.75
C MET A 311 25.29 -9.05 -7.02
N GLN A 312 23.98 -9.31 -6.93
CA GLN A 312 23.15 -9.53 -8.11
C GLN A 312 23.20 -8.33 -9.07
N ASN A 313 23.10 -7.10 -8.57
CA ASN A 313 23.15 -5.90 -9.41
C ASN A 313 24.53 -5.68 -10.06
N ILE A 314 25.62 -5.88 -9.32
CA ILE A 314 26.98 -5.80 -9.88
C ILE A 314 27.17 -6.89 -10.94
N ALA A 315 26.63 -8.09 -10.71
CA ALA A 315 26.68 -9.17 -11.68
C ALA A 315 25.88 -8.88 -12.96
N LEU A 316 24.73 -8.20 -12.85
CA LEU A 316 23.99 -7.71 -14.01
C LEU A 316 24.78 -6.64 -14.78
N GLU A 317 25.49 -5.75 -14.09
CA GLU A 317 26.37 -4.76 -14.73
C GLU A 317 27.58 -5.41 -15.43
N TYR A 318 28.16 -6.42 -14.79
CA TYR A 318 29.19 -7.27 -15.39
C TYR A 318 28.68 -7.96 -16.65
N MET A 319 27.50 -8.57 -16.58
CA MET A 319 26.83 -9.22 -17.71
C MET A 319 26.51 -8.21 -18.82
N ARG A 320 26.02 -7.01 -18.49
CA ARG A 320 25.73 -5.94 -19.46
C ARG A 320 26.90 -5.62 -20.36
N ARG A 321 28.12 -5.60 -19.81
CA ARG A 321 29.33 -5.25 -20.56
C ARG A 321 29.98 -6.46 -21.22
N ARG A 322 29.99 -7.62 -20.56
CA ARG A 322 30.62 -8.85 -21.06
C ARG A 322 29.76 -9.58 -22.11
N ASP A 323 28.45 -9.67 -21.86
CA ASP A 323 27.46 -10.28 -22.75
C ASP A 323 26.21 -9.37 -22.86
N PRO A 324 26.27 -8.35 -23.74
CA PRO A 324 25.15 -7.43 -23.93
C PRO A 324 23.87 -8.12 -24.43
N SER A 325 23.96 -9.30 -25.03
CA SER A 325 22.80 -10.02 -25.55
C SER A 325 21.97 -10.63 -24.42
N ALA A 326 22.62 -11.36 -23.50
CA ALA A 326 21.99 -11.89 -22.30
C ALA A 326 21.39 -10.77 -21.42
N TYR A 327 22.07 -9.62 -21.33
CA TYR A 327 21.53 -8.46 -20.61
C TYR A 327 20.29 -7.85 -21.27
N ARG A 328 20.23 -7.78 -22.62
CA ARG A 328 19.03 -7.30 -23.32
C ARG A 328 17.83 -8.20 -23.07
N GLU A 329 18.03 -9.52 -23.04
CA GLU A 329 16.95 -10.46 -22.69
C GLU A 329 16.46 -10.25 -21.25
N TYR A 330 17.40 -10.17 -20.30
CA TYR A 330 17.07 -9.84 -18.91
C TYR A 330 16.27 -8.52 -18.80
N ARG A 331 16.67 -7.49 -19.56
CA ARG A 331 15.97 -6.21 -19.55
C ARG A 331 14.58 -6.28 -20.17
N ALA A 332 14.40 -7.02 -21.27
CA ALA A 332 13.09 -7.22 -21.86
C ALA A 332 12.13 -7.91 -20.87
N ASP A 333 12.61 -8.94 -20.16
CA ASP A 333 11.83 -9.62 -19.13
C ASP A 333 11.47 -8.69 -17.97
N ALA A 334 12.47 -7.97 -17.43
CA ALA A 334 12.29 -7.05 -16.33
C ALA A 334 11.32 -5.90 -16.68
N ASP A 335 11.50 -5.24 -17.82
CA ASP A 335 10.64 -4.12 -18.23
C ASP A 335 9.20 -4.60 -18.49
N GLY A 336 9.02 -5.79 -19.09
CA GLY A 336 7.70 -6.41 -19.28
C GLY A 336 7.01 -6.74 -17.95
N LEU A 337 7.76 -7.30 -17.00
CA LEU A 337 7.29 -7.61 -15.66
C LEU A 337 6.88 -6.36 -14.88
N ILE A 338 7.74 -5.33 -14.85
CA ILE A 338 7.41 -4.05 -14.17
C ILE A 338 6.12 -3.46 -14.72
N GLY A 339 5.93 -3.48 -16.05
CA GLY A 339 4.73 -2.97 -16.70
C GLY A 339 3.47 -3.70 -16.22
N ARG A 340 3.49 -5.04 -16.24
CA ARG A 340 2.37 -5.86 -15.76
C ARG A 340 2.13 -5.71 -14.26
N THR A 341 3.19 -5.68 -13.46
CA THR A 341 3.07 -5.47 -12.00
C THR A 341 2.54 -4.09 -11.66
N LYS A 342 2.94 -3.04 -12.39
CA LYS A 342 2.37 -1.69 -12.23
C LYS A 342 0.87 -1.70 -12.56
N ALA A 343 0.47 -2.35 -13.66
CA ALA A 343 -0.94 -2.49 -14.02
C ALA A 343 -1.74 -3.27 -12.96
N TYR A 344 -1.17 -4.36 -12.44
CA TYR A 344 -1.73 -5.11 -11.32
C TYR A 344 -1.88 -4.21 -10.08
N VAL A 345 -0.83 -3.52 -9.65
CA VAL A 345 -0.86 -2.65 -8.46
C VAL A 345 -1.87 -1.52 -8.62
N GLN A 346 -2.00 -0.94 -9.81
CA GLN A 346 -3.02 0.09 -10.09
C GLN A 346 -4.43 -0.48 -10.02
N THR A 347 -4.65 -1.65 -10.62
CA THR A 347 -5.96 -2.32 -10.69
C THR A 347 -6.40 -2.78 -9.31
N ALA A 348 -5.56 -3.56 -8.62
CA ALA A 348 -5.78 -4.01 -7.26
C ALA A 348 -5.89 -2.79 -6.33
N GLY A 349 -4.94 -1.86 -6.37
CA GLY A 349 -4.96 -0.65 -5.54
C GLY A 349 -6.22 0.19 -5.72
N GLY A 350 -6.74 0.30 -6.94
CA GLY A 350 -7.98 0.98 -7.24
C GLY A 350 -9.24 0.24 -6.75
N ALA A 351 -9.28 -1.08 -6.92
CA ALA A 351 -10.36 -1.93 -6.37
C ALA A 351 -10.40 -1.87 -4.83
N LEU A 352 -9.23 -1.90 -4.19
CA LEU A 352 -9.08 -1.78 -2.73
C LEU A 352 -9.45 -0.37 -2.25
N ALA A 353 -9.09 0.67 -3.01
CA ALA A 353 -9.53 2.02 -2.72
C ALA A 353 -11.04 2.18 -2.80
N PHE A 354 -11.67 1.55 -3.79
CA PHE A 354 -13.12 1.48 -3.89
C PHE A 354 -13.71 0.69 -2.70
N GLY A 355 -13.04 -0.36 -2.25
CA GLY A 355 -13.35 -1.06 -1.01
C GLY A 355 -13.38 -0.16 0.22
N GLY A 356 -12.37 0.70 0.37
CA GLY A 356 -12.36 1.71 1.42
C GLY A 356 -13.52 2.70 1.32
N LEU A 357 -13.88 3.11 0.09
CA LEU A 357 -15.03 3.97 -0.17
C LEU A 357 -16.35 3.30 0.27
N VAL A 358 -16.53 2.04 -0.13
CA VAL A 358 -17.69 1.20 0.23
C VAL A 358 -17.77 1.01 1.74
N ALA A 359 -16.65 0.72 2.41
CA ALA A 359 -16.63 0.59 3.87
C ALA A 359 -16.93 1.94 4.57
N SER A 360 -16.51 3.07 4.00
CA SER A 360 -16.84 4.42 4.52
C SER A 360 -18.34 4.63 4.52
N PHE A 361 -18.93 4.29 3.38
CA PHE A 361 -20.34 4.39 3.16
C PHE A 361 -21.11 3.50 4.16
N ALA A 362 -20.65 2.26 4.37
CA ALA A 362 -21.22 1.34 5.34
C ALA A 362 -21.22 1.91 6.77
N ASN A 363 -20.10 2.50 7.18
CA ASN A 363 -19.96 3.10 8.51
C ASN A 363 -20.89 4.31 8.67
N GLU A 364 -20.94 5.20 7.69
CA GLU A 364 -21.81 6.38 7.72
C GLU A 364 -23.29 5.97 7.75
N ALA A 365 -23.67 5.01 6.90
CA ALA A 365 -25.02 4.44 6.92
C ALA A 365 -25.39 3.85 8.29
N SER A 366 -24.44 3.22 8.99
CA SER A 366 -24.68 2.66 10.34
C SER A 366 -24.96 3.72 11.39
N MET A 367 -24.36 4.91 11.29
CA MET A 367 -24.61 6.01 12.22
C MET A 367 -26.03 6.56 12.07
N PHE A 368 -26.61 6.50 10.88
CA PHE A 368 -28.01 6.87 10.65
C PHE A 368 -29.02 5.84 11.17
N ILE A 369 -28.63 4.56 11.29
CA ILE A 369 -29.50 3.52 11.86
C ILE A 369 -29.77 3.77 13.35
N ASP A 370 -28.86 4.43 14.06
CA ASP A 370 -29.03 4.80 15.46
C ASP A 370 -30.14 5.87 15.67
N ASP A 371 -30.53 6.61 14.63
CA ASP A 371 -31.53 7.67 14.67
C ASP A 371 -32.93 7.17 14.20
N ARG A 372 -33.48 6.22 14.98
CA ARG A 372 -34.90 5.81 15.14
C ARG A 372 -35.88 5.87 13.93
N ASP A 373 -35.58 5.26 12.79
CA ASP A 373 -36.65 4.88 11.82
C ASP A 373 -36.39 3.54 11.10
N LEU A 374 -36.39 2.45 11.88
CA LEU A 374 -36.12 1.06 11.46
C LEU A 374 -36.99 0.55 10.29
N ARG A 375 -38.21 1.09 10.09
CA ARG A 375 -39.08 0.64 8.99
C ARG A 375 -38.61 1.07 7.60
N LYS A 376 -37.95 2.23 7.49
CA LYS A 376 -37.31 2.65 6.22
C LYS A 376 -36.12 1.76 5.88
N ILE A 377 -35.43 1.24 6.89
CA ILE A 377 -34.31 0.29 6.76
C ILE A 377 -34.81 -1.10 6.33
N LEU A 378 -35.94 -1.59 6.86
CA LEU A 378 -36.52 -2.89 6.49
C LEU A 378 -36.85 -3.02 4.98
N ARG A 379 -37.19 -1.91 4.31
CA ARG A 379 -37.47 -1.93 2.85
C ARG A 379 -36.21 -1.96 1.99
N VAL A 380 -35.10 -1.46 2.50
CA VAL A 380 -33.79 -1.49 1.82
C VAL A 380 -32.97 -2.72 2.27
N LEU A 381 -33.50 -3.53 3.18
CA LEU A 381 -32.81 -4.66 3.80
C LEU A 381 -32.26 -5.70 2.81
N PRO A 382 -32.96 -6.08 1.72
CA PRO A 382 -32.38 -6.96 0.70
C PRO A 382 -31.13 -6.35 0.06
N LEU A 383 -31.18 -5.04 -0.24
CA LEU A 383 -30.07 -4.29 -0.80
C LEU A 383 -28.93 -4.14 0.22
N GLY A 384 -29.25 -3.98 1.51
CA GLY A 384 -28.29 -3.96 2.60
C GLY A 384 -27.57 -5.29 2.77
N ALA A 385 -28.25 -6.42 2.58
CA ALA A 385 -27.65 -7.75 2.63
C ALA A 385 -26.73 -7.98 1.43
N GLU A 386 -27.20 -7.69 0.22
CA GLU A 386 -26.37 -7.75 -1.00
C GLU A 386 -25.15 -6.82 -0.90
N PHE A 387 -25.30 -5.66 -0.28
CA PHE A 387 -24.22 -4.73 0.00
C PHE A 387 -23.19 -5.30 0.96
N VAL A 388 -23.61 -5.89 2.08
CA VAL A 388 -22.69 -6.53 3.03
C VAL A 388 -21.94 -7.69 2.39
N GLU A 389 -22.65 -8.56 1.66
CA GLU A 389 -22.05 -9.70 0.96
C GLU A 389 -20.98 -9.25 -0.05
N ALA A 390 -21.21 -8.12 -0.73
CA ALA A 390 -20.23 -7.53 -1.64
C ALA A 390 -19.11 -6.78 -0.89
N ALA A 391 -19.40 -6.10 0.22
CA ALA A 391 -18.45 -5.24 0.92
C ALA A 391 -17.44 -6.01 1.78
N ILE A 392 -17.86 -7.09 2.46
CA ILE A 392 -16.99 -7.83 3.39
C ILE A 392 -15.73 -8.40 2.71
N PRO A 393 -15.82 -9.15 1.60
CA PRO A 393 -14.63 -9.71 0.94
C PRO A 393 -13.66 -8.60 0.50
N LEU A 394 -14.19 -7.48 0.01
CA LEU A 394 -13.41 -6.35 -0.45
C LEU A 394 -12.72 -5.64 0.72
N ALA A 395 -13.40 -5.46 1.84
CA ALA A 395 -12.84 -4.87 3.06
C ALA A 395 -11.70 -5.74 3.61
N TYR A 396 -11.85 -7.06 3.61
CA TYR A 396 -10.80 -8.00 4.01
C TYR A 396 -9.57 -7.89 3.09
N LYS A 397 -9.76 -7.92 1.76
CA LYS A 397 -8.67 -7.74 0.79
C LYS A 397 -7.98 -6.37 0.97
N THR A 398 -8.76 -5.32 1.23
CA THR A 398 -8.27 -3.95 1.47
C THR A 398 -7.42 -3.86 2.74
N PHE A 399 -7.89 -4.47 3.82
CA PHE A 399 -7.13 -4.55 5.08
C PHE A 399 -5.80 -5.28 4.89
N LYS A 400 -5.83 -6.43 4.20
CA LYS A 400 -4.62 -7.21 3.85
C LYS A 400 -3.63 -6.32 3.12
N ALA A 401 -4.04 -5.70 2.01
CA ALA A 401 -3.18 -4.86 1.20
C ALA A 401 -2.68 -3.60 1.92
N ALA A 402 -3.44 -3.03 2.85
CA ALA A 402 -2.99 -1.90 3.66
C ALA A 402 -1.86 -2.28 4.64
N HIS A 403 -1.83 -3.52 5.12
CA HIS A 403 -0.81 -4.01 6.04
C HIS A 403 0.43 -4.55 5.34
N SER A 404 0.25 -5.35 4.28
CA SER A 404 1.34 -6.01 3.56
C SER A 404 1.85 -5.24 2.33
N GLY A 405 1.13 -4.20 1.91
CA GLY A 405 1.28 -3.62 0.57
C GLY A 405 0.44 -4.36 -0.47
N VAL A 406 0.28 -3.76 -1.66
CA VAL A 406 -0.52 -4.32 -2.77
C VAL A 406 0.14 -5.55 -3.40
N ILE A 407 1.45 -5.66 -3.25
CA ILE A 407 2.24 -6.84 -3.62
C ILE A 407 2.45 -7.67 -2.35
N VAL A 408 1.88 -8.88 -2.32
CA VAL A 408 2.01 -9.80 -1.18
C VAL A 408 2.67 -11.07 -1.68
N GLU A 409 3.93 -11.30 -1.28
CA GLU A 409 4.62 -12.58 -1.56
C GLU A 409 3.87 -13.72 -0.86
N SER A 410 3.65 -14.85 -1.53
CA SER A 410 2.84 -15.96 -0.99
C SER A 410 3.42 -16.55 0.31
N SER A 411 4.75 -16.50 0.48
CA SER A 411 5.51 -16.85 1.70
C SER A 411 5.30 -15.91 2.88
N SER A 412 4.83 -14.68 2.65
CA SER A 412 4.67 -13.64 3.67
C SER A 412 3.40 -13.81 4.53
N TRP A 413 2.56 -14.80 4.24
CA TRP A 413 1.26 -14.99 4.91
C TRP A 413 1.33 -15.62 6.31
N ASN A 414 2.53 -15.88 6.83
CA ASN A 414 2.67 -16.23 8.24
C ASN A 414 2.85 -14.95 9.07
N PRO A 415 1.79 -14.38 9.69
CA PRO A 415 1.93 -13.21 10.55
C PRO A 415 2.86 -13.46 11.75
N PHE A 416 3.14 -14.73 12.07
CA PHE A 416 4.07 -15.14 13.11
C PHE A 416 5.53 -15.19 12.64
N ASN A 417 5.80 -15.08 11.33
CA ASN A 417 7.15 -15.02 10.79
C ASN A 417 7.16 -14.18 9.49
N PRO A 418 7.07 -12.84 9.59
CA PRO A 418 7.10 -11.97 8.42
C PRO A 418 8.42 -12.15 7.66
N GLU A 419 8.33 -12.10 6.34
CA GLU A 419 9.48 -12.27 5.46
C GLU A 419 10.52 -11.17 5.73
N LYS A 420 11.76 -11.58 5.99
CA LYS A 420 12.86 -10.67 6.28
C LYS A 420 13.38 -10.09 4.97
N ARG A 421 13.22 -8.79 4.78
CA ARG A 421 13.54 -8.09 3.53
C ARG A 421 14.84 -7.30 3.57
N PHE A 422 15.41 -7.12 4.76
CA PHE A 422 16.62 -6.33 4.96
C PHE A 422 17.67 -7.10 5.72
N ARG A 423 18.93 -6.91 5.35
CA ARG A 423 20.09 -7.33 6.12
C ARG A 423 20.74 -6.11 6.76
N VAL A 424 20.80 -6.09 8.09
CA VAL A 424 21.49 -5.05 8.85
C VAL A 424 22.85 -5.56 9.29
N LEU A 425 23.90 -4.89 8.83
CA LEU A 425 25.29 -5.14 9.19
C LEU A 425 25.72 -4.09 10.22
N SER A 426 26.35 -4.55 11.31
CA SER A 426 26.91 -3.69 12.35
C SER A 426 28.18 -4.33 12.94
N SER A 427 28.82 -3.63 13.86
CA SER A 427 29.94 -4.17 14.64
C SER A 427 29.56 -5.41 15.47
N ALA A 428 28.28 -5.57 15.84
CA ALA A 428 27.76 -6.71 16.59
C ALA A 428 27.49 -7.95 15.71
N GLY A 429 27.40 -7.78 14.39
CA GLY A 429 27.12 -8.87 13.46
C GLY A 429 26.18 -8.47 12.31
N SER A 430 25.63 -9.50 11.66
CA SER A 430 24.67 -9.39 10.56
C SER A 430 23.34 -10.02 10.99
N GLU A 431 22.24 -9.31 10.80
CA GLU A 431 20.90 -9.81 11.10
C GLU A 431 19.93 -9.50 9.94
N ASP A 432 19.15 -10.50 9.55
CA ASP A 432 18.07 -10.34 8.56
C ASP A 432 16.78 -9.97 9.31
N VAL A 433 16.09 -8.92 8.88
CA VAL A 433 14.97 -8.27 9.58
C VAL A 433 13.93 -7.69 8.61
N THR A 434 12.76 -7.32 9.13
CA THR A 434 11.78 -6.43 8.48
C THR A 434 12.17 -4.95 8.68
N ALA A 435 11.43 -4.00 8.11
CA ALA A 435 11.67 -2.57 8.31
C ALA A 435 11.58 -2.16 9.78
N SER A 436 10.57 -2.64 10.51
CA SER A 436 10.46 -2.38 11.95
C SER A 436 11.71 -2.86 12.68
N GLY A 437 12.17 -4.09 12.42
CA GLY A 437 13.40 -4.61 13.02
C GLY A 437 14.63 -3.81 12.63
N ALA A 438 14.73 -3.31 11.39
CA ALA A 438 15.82 -2.44 10.98
C ALA A 438 15.82 -1.10 11.74
N PHE A 439 14.65 -0.48 11.93
CA PHE A 439 14.53 0.75 12.72
C PHE A 439 14.81 0.53 14.21
N ASP A 440 14.38 -0.60 14.76
CA ASP A 440 14.71 -1.00 16.14
C ASP A 440 16.21 -1.19 16.32
N LEU A 441 16.90 -1.79 15.35
CA LEU A 441 18.36 -1.93 15.36
C LEU A 441 19.07 -0.57 15.24
N ILE A 442 18.58 0.36 14.41
CA ILE A 442 19.10 1.74 14.32
C ILE A 442 18.96 2.46 15.67
N LYS A 443 17.83 2.25 16.36
CA LYS A 443 17.55 2.85 17.66
C LYS A 443 18.43 2.25 18.75
N GLY A 444 18.50 0.92 18.81
CA GLY A 444 19.29 0.15 19.78
C GLY A 444 20.79 0.41 19.69
N SER A 445 21.31 0.68 18.49
CA SER A 445 22.72 1.05 18.27
C SER A 445 23.04 2.54 18.53
N GLY A 446 22.06 3.34 18.96
CA GLY A 446 22.23 4.77 19.21
C GLY A 446 22.39 5.62 17.94
N ARG A 447 22.13 5.05 16.75
CA ARG A 447 22.31 5.71 15.45
C ARG A 447 21.08 6.52 15.01
N GLN A 448 19.99 6.50 15.78
CA GLN A 448 18.76 7.25 15.51
C GLN A 448 18.99 8.74 15.21
N ASN A 449 19.92 9.40 15.90
CA ASN A 449 20.16 10.83 15.70
C ASN A 449 20.81 11.11 14.34
N LEU A 450 21.68 10.20 13.87
CA LEU A 450 22.27 10.29 12.53
C LEU A 450 21.19 10.08 11.47
N PHE A 451 20.34 9.06 11.63
CA PHE A 451 19.23 8.82 10.72
C PHE A 451 18.28 10.03 10.63
N ARG A 452 17.80 10.53 11.79
CA ARG A 452 16.91 11.68 11.86
C ARG A 452 17.52 12.95 11.27
N SER A 453 18.80 13.21 11.57
CA SER A 453 19.49 14.38 10.99
C SER A 453 19.68 14.28 9.47
N GLY A 454 19.70 13.07 8.91
CA GLY A 454 19.77 12.83 7.47
C GLY A 454 18.42 12.94 6.74
N MET A 455 17.28 12.76 7.42
CA MET A 455 15.96 12.78 6.78
C MET A 455 15.65 14.09 6.07
N PHE A 456 15.89 15.21 6.78
CA PHE A 456 15.78 16.57 6.25
C PHE A 456 17.15 17.23 6.36
N SER A 457 17.63 17.81 5.27
CA SER A 457 18.93 18.46 5.23
C SER A 457 18.85 19.70 4.35
N ALA A 458 19.59 20.73 4.74
CA ALA A 458 19.75 21.91 3.89
C ALA A 458 20.39 21.50 2.54
N SER A 459 19.99 22.17 1.46
CA SER A 459 20.55 21.98 0.11
C SER A 459 20.08 20.71 -0.62
N ALA A 460 18.83 20.27 -0.40
CA ALA A 460 18.21 19.20 -1.22
C ALA A 460 18.89 17.82 -1.10
N ARG A 461 19.67 17.59 -0.03
CA ARG A 461 20.38 16.32 0.23
C ARG A 461 19.69 15.44 1.27
N GLY A 462 18.53 15.87 1.79
CA GLY A 462 17.75 15.11 2.76
C GLY A 462 17.25 13.79 2.16
N PHE A 463 17.12 12.77 2.99
CA PHE A 463 16.78 11.43 2.52
C PHE A 463 15.44 11.37 1.78
N LEU A 464 14.44 12.07 2.30
CA LEU A 464 13.11 12.12 1.68
C LEU A 464 13.11 12.90 0.36
N HIS A 465 13.93 13.95 0.24
CA HIS A 465 14.06 14.67 -1.04
C HIS A 465 14.67 13.78 -2.12
N ARG A 466 15.65 12.93 -1.79
CA ARG A 466 16.22 11.97 -2.75
C ARG A 466 15.22 10.92 -3.20
N VAL A 467 14.34 10.45 -2.30
CA VAL A 467 13.24 9.57 -2.71
C VAL A 467 12.33 10.31 -3.68
N TYR A 468 11.94 11.55 -3.35
CA TYR A 468 11.03 12.38 -4.15
C TYR A 468 11.48 12.59 -5.61
N GLN A 469 12.80 12.68 -5.85
CA GLN A 469 13.34 12.91 -7.20
C GLN A 469 12.92 11.84 -8.22
N CYS A 470 12.76 10.60 -7.77
CA CYS A 470 12.31 9.51 -8.64
C CYS A 470 10.96 8.94 -8.24
N ASP A 471 10.51 9.16 -7.01
CA ASP A 471 9.28 8.58 -6.47
C ASP A 471 8.56 9.57 -5.53
N PRO A 472 7.87 10.57 -6.11
CA PRO A 472 7.09 11.53 -5.34
C PRO A 472 5.89 10.89 -4.62
N GLU A 473 5.34 9.80 -5.18
CA GLU A 473 4.23 9.07 -4.58
C GLU A 473 4.66 8.42 -3.27
N THR A 474 5.73 7.60 -3.28
CA THR A 474 6.24 6.97 -2.06
C THR A 474 6.63 8.02 -1.03
N THR A 475 7.28 9.11 -1.43
CA THR A 475 7.64 10.19 -0.49
C THR A 475 6.40 10.76 0.19
N GLY A 476 5.33 11.00 -0.56
CA GLY A 476 4.06 11.48 0.00
C GLY A 476 3.43 10.47 0.95
N ARG A 477 3.42 9.17 0.60
CA ARG A 477 2.95 8.10 1.50
C ARG A 477 3.77 8.05 2.79
N MET A 478 5.10 8.19 2.72
CA MET A 478 5.96 8.23 3.91
C MET A 478 5.60 9.39 4.84
N LEU A 479 5.28 10.56 4.28
CA LEU A 479 4.81 11.71 5.06
C LEU A 479 3.41 11.45 5.65
N ASP A 480 2.50 10.90 4.86
CA ASP A 480 1.13 10.58 5.30
C ASP A 480 1.11 9.51 6.41
N THR A 481 2.01 8.52 6.36
CA THR A 481 2.15 7.49 7.39
C THR A 481 2.75 8.04 8.69
N ALA A 482 3.64 9.03 8.62
CA ALA A 482 4.35 9.55 9.79
C ALA A 482 3.67 10.75 10.45
N ILE A 483 2.76 11.44 9.75
CA ILE A 483 2.10 12.66 10.24
C ILE A 483 0.61 12.37 10.50
N PRO A 484 0.11 12.58 11.74
CA PRO A 484 -1.29 12.37 12.08
C PRO A 484 -2.26 13.19 11.22
N ASP A 485 -3.42 12.61 10.88
CA ASP A 485 -4.44 13.22 10.02
C ASP A 485 -4.87 14.63 10.45
N ALA A 486 -5.06 14.84 11.76
CA ALA A 486 -5.45 16.13 12.31
C ALA A 486 -4.42 17.24 12.00
N MET A 487 -3.13 16.90 12.12
CA MET A 487 -2.04 17.83 11.79
C MET A 487 -1.94 18.06 10.28
N ARG A 488 -2.19 17.03 9.47
CA ARG A 488 -2.24 17.16 8.01
C ARG A 488 -3.37 18.09 7.56
N ALA A 489 -4.56 17.97 8.15
CA ALA A 489 -5.70 18.84 7.88
C ALA A 489 -5.38 20.30 8.23
N GLU A 490 -4.88 20.57 9.44
CA GLU A 490 -4.48 21.91 9.87
C GLU A 490 -3.38 22.50 8.97
N PHE A 491 -2.42 21.68 8.55
CA PHE A 491 -1.37 22.08 7.61
C PHE A 491 -1.95 22.47 6.25
N GLY A 492 -2.88 21.67 5.73
CA GLY A 492 -3.58 21.95 4.48
C GLY A 492 -4.30 23.30 4.52
N GLU A 493 -5.01 23.58 5.60
CA GLU A 493 -5.72 24.84 5.81
C GLU A 493 -4.76 26.03 5.95
N SER A 494 -3.80 25.95 6.86
CA SER A 494 -2.95 27.07 7.26
C SER A 494 -1.83 27.38 6.27
N PHE A 495 -1.18 26.36 5.72
CA PHE A 495 0.00 26.53 4.85
C PHE A 495 -0.37 26.54 3.36
N LEU A 496 -1.30 25.66 2.96
CA LEU A 496 -1.69 25.52 1.56
C LEU A 496 -2.95 26.31 1.20
N ASN A 497 -3.56 27.00 2.16
CA ASN A 497 -4.80 27.77 2.01
C ASN A 497 -5.94 26.91 1.44
N LEU A 498 -6.03 25.65 1.87
CA LEU A 498 -7.17 24.79 1.51
C LEU A 498 -8.41 25.22 2.30
N PRO A 499 -9.63 24.99 1.75
CA PRO A 499 -10.85 25.24 2.49
C PRO A 499 -10.88 24.48 3.81
N LYS A 500 -11.43 25.09 4.86
CA LYS A 500 -11.60 24.45 6.17
C LYS A 500 -12.33 23.12 6.04
N GLY A 501 -11.83 22.09 6.73
CA GLY A 501 -12.35 20.72 6.66
C GLY A 501 -11.92 19.92 5.43
N SER A 502 -11.03 20.44 4.58
CA SER A 502 -10.51 19.68 3.45
C SER A 502 -9.55 18.59 3.94
N GLU A 503 -9.71 17.38 3.42
CA GLU A 503 -8.77 16.30 3.68
C GLU A 503 -7.45 16.54 2.91
N PHE A 504 -6.33 16.56 3.62
CA PHE A 504 -5.01 16.80 3.04
C PHE A 504 -4.14 15.54 3.10
N HIS A 505 -3.59 15.16 1.95
CA HIS A 505 -2.59 14.10 1.84
C HIS A 505 -1.39 14.56 1.03
N PHE A 506 -0.20 14.31 1.55
CA PHE A 506 1.06 14.60 0.88
C PHE A 506 1.22 13.78 -0.40
N VAL A 507 0.76 12.52 -0.44
CA VAL A 507 0.79 11.70 -1.67
C VAL A 507 0.10 12.40 -2.83
N ASN A 508 -1.08 13.00 -2.59
CA ASN A 508 -1.81 13.75 -3.61
C ASN A 508 -1.09 15.05 -3.96
N ALA A 509 -0.58 15.76 -2.96
CA ALA A 509 0.05 17.07 -3.14
C ALA A 509 1.37 17.00 -3.91
N LEU A 510 2.10 15.90 -3.78
CA LEU A 510 3.40 15.70 -4.43
C LEU A 510 3.30 15.10 -5.84
N THR A 511 2.21 14.38 -6.14
CA THR A 511 2.02 13.70 -7.43
C THR A 511 1.17 14.47 -8.44
N LYS A 512 0.20 15.29 -7.99
CA LYS A 512 -0.67 16.06 -8.90
C LYS A 512 0.02 17.35 -9.34
N ASP A 513 0.29 17.51 -10.63
CA ASP A 513 1.00 18.70 -11.17
C ASP A 513 0.25 20.01 -10.91
N ALA A 514 -1.08 19.97 -10.98
CA ALA A 514 -1.94 21.14 -10.73
C ALA A 514 -2.21 21.42 -9.23
N TYR A 515 -1.51 20.74 -8.30
CA TYR A 515 -1.77 20.94 -6.88
C TYR A 515 -1.32 22.33 -6.40
N PRO A 516 -2.19 23.08 -5.68
CA PRO A 516 -1.86 24.42 -5.21
C PRO A 516 -0.55 24.46 -4.42
N ARG A 517 0.33 25.41 -4.75
CA ARG A 517 1.61 25.64 -4.04
C ARG A 517 2.54 24.42 -3.97
N ARG A 518 2.39 23.41 -4.84
CA ARG A 518 3.27 22.21 -4.86
C ARG A 518 4.76 22.54 -4.81
N ARG A 519 5.22 23.52 -5.60
CA ARG A 519 6.64 23.95 -5.60
C ARG A 519 7.09 24.47 -4.23
N GLN A 520 6.25 25.24 -3.55
CA GLN A 520 6.54 25.75 -2.20
C GLN A 520 6.54 24.61 -1.18
N LEU A 521 5.59 23.67 -1.30
CA LEU A 521 5.56 22.47 -0.47
C LEU A 521 6.88 21.70 -0.60
N VAL A 522 7.31 21.35 -1.81
CA VAL A 522 8.57 20.62 -2.05
C VAL A 522 9.78 21.40 -1.52
N SER A 523 9.90 22.68 -1.88
CA SER A 523 11.04 23.52 -1.50
C SER A 523 11.18 23.69 0.02
N ASN A 524 10.06 23.77 0.74
CA ASN A 524 10.10 24.05 2.17
C ASN A 524 10.04 22.77 3.01
N MET A 525 9.25 21.76 2.61
CA MET A 525 9.06 20.50 3.34
C MET A 525 10.17 19.48 3.08
N LEU A 526 10.70 19.40 1.85
CA LEU A 526 11.65 18.34 1.48
C LEU A 526 13.09 18.86 1.32
N VAL A 527 13.26 20.04 0.73
CA VAL A 527 14.59 20.59 0.38
C VAL A 527 15.28 21.30 1.56
N SER A 528 14.52 21.72 2.57
CA SER A 528 14.99 22.53 3.69
C SER A 528 14.71 21.86 5.04
N ASP A 529 15.61 22.00 6.00
CA ASP A 529 15.38 21.58 7.39
C ASP A 529 14.74 22.72 8.20
N GLN A 530 13.41 22.71 8.28
CA GLN A 530 12.60 23.68 9.02
C GLN A 530 12.49 23.37 10.51
N ARG A 531 12.91 22.18 10.95
CA ARG A 531 12.94 21.82 12.39
C ARG A 531 13.83 22.77 13.19
N ARG A 532 14.86 23.33 12.54
CA ARG A 532 15.88 24.21 13.15
C ARG A 532 15.74 25.69 12.77
N SER A 533 15.29 25.99 11.55
CA SER A 533 15.28 27.37 11.03
C SER A 533 14.10 28.21 11.56
N GLY A 534 12.98 27.57 11.92
CA GLY A 534 11.77 28.25 12.40
C GLY A 534 11.06 29.13 11.37
N ARG A 535 11.51 29.17 10.09
CA ARG A 535 10.94 30.09 9.08
C ARG A 535 9.47 29.79 8.79
N PHE A 536 9.11 28.51 8.77
CA PHE A 536 7.75 28.04 8.63
C PHE A 536 7.47 27.05 9.76
N GLU A 537 6.93 27.54 10.87
CA GLU A 537 6.70 26.76 12.08
C GLU A 537 5.88 25.49 11.80
N SER A 538 4.78 25.62 11.05
CA SER A 538 3.93 24.47 10.67
C SER A 538 4.69 23.40 9.90
N ILE A 539 5.63 23.75 9.01
CA ILE A 539 6.48 22.78 8.33
C ILE A 539 7.47 22.15 9.31
N GLY A 540 8.05 22.96 10.20
CA GLY A 540 8.93 22.48 11.26
C GLY A 540 8.24 21.43 12.13
N ASP A 541 6.96 21.63 12.47
CA ASP A 541 6.13 20.68 13.22
C ASP A 541 5.89 19.39 12.44
N MET A 542 5.53 19.47 11.16
CA MET A 542 5.39 18.28 10.31
C MET A 542 6.69 17.49 10.25
N GLN A 543 7.83 18.15 10.05
CA GLN A 543 9.14 17.48 10.02
C GLN A 543 9.51 16.87 11.37
N ARG A 544 9.15 17.50 12.50
CA ARG A 544 9.30 16.94 13.85
C ARG A 544 8.45 15.69 14.05
N GLN A 545 7.26 15.62 13.46
CA GLN A 545 6.43 14.42 13.52
C GLN A 545 7.00 13.27 12.68
N VAL A 546 7.50 13.57 11.49
CA VAL A 546 8.21 12.57 10.69
C VAL A 546 9.41 12.01 11.47
N ASP A 547 10.15 12.88 12.15
CA ASP A 547 11.24 12.51 13.07
C ASP A 547 10.83 11.60 14.23
N ALA A 548 9.63 11.78 14.76
CA ALA A 548 9.11 10.97 15.86
C ALA A 548 8.59 9.62 15.39
N ASN A 549 8.05 9.56 14.16
CA ASN A 549 7.27 8.44 13.67
C ASN A 549 7.89 7.70 12.47
N TYR A 550 9.14 7.96 12.06
CA TYR A 550 9.75 7.27 10.91
C TYR A 550 9.75 5.73 11.04
N ALA A 551 9.70 5.20 12.26
CA ALA A 551 9.64 3.75 12.51
C ALA A 551 8.30 3.12 12.10
N SER A 552 7.26 3.91 11.80
CA SER A 552 5.99 3.41 11.25
C SER A 552 6.07 3.10 9.75
N TRP A 553 7.21 3.39 9.11
CA TRP A 553 7.40 3.08 7.70
C TRP A 553 7.53 1.58 7.45
N ASN A 554 6.86 1.09 6.41
CA ASN A 554 6.85 -0.31 6.04
C ASN A 554 8.07 -0.71 5.18
N ASP A 555 8.16 -2.00 4.84
CA ASP A 555 9.26 -2.54 4.04
C ASP A 555 9.41 -1.82 2.69
N SER A 556 8.32 -1.51 2.00
CA SER A 556 8.42 -0.82 0.71
C SER A 556 9.00 0.57 0.85
N GLN A 557 8.59 1.31 1.87
CA GLN A 557 9.09 2.66 2.17
C GLN A 557 10.57 2.63 2.55
N LEU A 558 11.01 1.68 3.39
CA LEU A 558 12.43 1.52 3.72
C LEU A 558 13.26 1.11 2.50
N ALA A 559 12.75 0.21 1.65
CA ALA A 559 13.46 -0.18 0.44
C ALA A 559 13.67 1.02 -0.50
N ARG A 560 12.63 1.83 -0.74
CA ARG A 560 12.74 3.06 -1.53
C ARG A 560 13.71 4.06 -0.92
N LEU A 561 13.72 4.18 0.42
CA LEU A 561 14.69 4.99 1.13
C LEU A 561 16.11 4.51 0.87
N ILE A 562 16.38 3.19 0.97
CA ILE A 562 17.70 2.61 0.70
C ILE A 562 18.14 2.89 -0.74
N LEU A 563 17.26 2.66 -1.71
CA LEU A 563 17.54 2.84 -3.13
C LEU A 563 17.86 4.30 -3.48
N ALA A 564 17.14 5.25 -2.90
CA ALA A 564 17.38 6.67 -3.12
C ALA A 564 18.58 7.23 -2.35
N ASN A 565 18.98 6.57 -1.26
CA ASN A 565 20.02 7.01 -0.33
C ASN A 565 21.21 6.07 -0.32
N HIS A 566 21.46 5.42 -1.46
CA HIS A 566 22.48 4.42 -1.57
C HIS A 566 23.87 5.00 -1.23
N HIS A 567 24.68 4.21 -0.52
CA HIS A 567 26.10 4.50 -0.34
C HIS A 567 26.91 3.86 -1.47
N GLY A 568 27.70 4.66 -2.18
CA GLY A 568 28.47 4.20 -3.34
C GLY A 568 27.63 4.23 -4.62
N SER A 569 27.67 3.15 -5.40
CA SER A 569 26.87 3.03 -6.63
C SER A 569 25.41 2.63 -6.31
N VAL A 570 24.44 3.05 -7.14
CA VAL A 570 23.03 2.60 -7.03
C VAL A 570 22.94 1.07 -7.07
N SER A 571 23.86 0.42 -7.80
CA SER A 571 23.96 -1.04 -7.87
C SER A 571 24.15 -1.68 -6.49
N HIS A 572 24.74 -0.98 -5.52
CA HIS A 572 25.00 -1.55 -4.20
C HIS A 572 23.74 -1.67 -3.34
N ALA A 573 22.64 -0.96 -3.67
CA ALA A 573 21.34 -1.07 -3.00
C ALA A 573 21.42 -1.15 -1.46
N GLN A 574 22.28 -0.31 -0.88
CA GLN A 574 22.60 -0.30 0.54
C GLN A 574 22.64 1.13 1.08
N MET A 575 22.18 1.32 2.30
CA MET A 575 22.20 2.61 2.99
C MET A 575 23.06 2.51 4.24
N GLN A 576 24.01 3.43 4.40
CA GLN A 576 24.88 3.50 5.57
C GLN A 576 24.39 4.56 6.55
N ILE A 577 24.32 4.19 7.84
CA ILE A 577 23.93 5.06 8.95
C ILE A 577 24.99 4.91 10.06
N GLY A 578 26.02 5.75 10.02
CA GLY A 578 27.17 5.61 10.89
C GLY A 578 27.96 4.34 10.55
N ASP A 579 28.11 3.43 11.52
CA ASP A 579 28.73 2.11 11.33
C ASP A 579 27.72 0.99 10.98
N SER A 580 26.42 1.28 11.03
CA SER A 580 25.39 0.36 10.56
C SER A 580 25.20 0.50 9.05
N MET A 581 24.96 -0.62 8.37
CA MET A 581 24.64 -0.67 6.95
C MET A 581 23.41 -1.53 6.75
N ILE A 582 22.43 -1.04 6.00
CA ILE A 582 21.18 -1.73 5.70
C ILE A 582 21.18 -2.09 4.22
N ARG A 583 20.97 -3.36 3.90
CA ARG A 583 20.96 -3.90 2.54
C ARG A 583 19.62 -4.56 2.23
N LEU A 584 19.23 -4.54 0.96
CA LEU A 584 18.10 -5.33 0.48
C LEU A 584 18.46 -6.80 0.37
N ILE A 585 17.51 -7.67 0.72
CA ILE A 585 17.56 -9.10 0.44
C ILE A 585 16.84 -9.36 -0.90
N PRO A 586 17.37 -10.22 -1.79
CA PRO A 586 16.68 -10.59 -3.03
C PRO A 586 15.36 -11.32 -2.77
N THR A 587 14.26 -10.60 -2.99
CA THR A 587 12.90 -11.12 -3.05
C THR A 587 12.20 -10.57 -4.30
N ILE A 588 11.04 -11.13 -4.65
CA ILE A 588 10.22 -10.67 -5.78
C ILE A 588 9.91 -9.17 -5.66
N THR A 589 9.50 -8.75 -4.48
CA THR A 589 9.12 -7.38 -4.14
C THR A 589 10.33 -6.46 -4.16
N ALA A 590 11.49 -6.91 -3.65
CA ALA A 590 12.72 -6.12 -3.71
C ALA A 590 13.19 -5.90 -5.17
N VAL A 591 13.06 -6.91 -6.03
CA VAL A 591 13.34 -6.77 -7.47
C VAL A 591 12.37 -5.79 -8.11
N TYR A 592 11.06 -5.93 -7.87
CA TYR A 592 10.09 -4.98 -8.38
C TYR A 592 10.40 -3.54 -7.93
N GLU A 593 10.66 -3.32 -6.64
CA GLU A 593 10.95 -2.00 -6.09
C GLU A 593 12.22 -1.39 -6.69
N TYR A 594 13.29 -2.16 -6.80
CA TYR A 594 14.51 -1.72 -7.46
C TYR A 594 14.25 -1.33 -8.91
N GLU A 595 13.64 -2.22 -9.69
CA GLU A 595 13.49 -2.01 -11.12
C GLU A 595 12.49 -0.89 -11.44
N SER A 596 11.40 -0.81 -10.68
CA SER A 596 10.45 0.29 -10.79
C SER A 596 11.06 1.63 -10.36
N TYR A 597 11.94 1.65 -9.34
CA TYR A 597 12.65 2.87 -8.93
C TYR A 597 13.60 3.34 -10.04
N ALA A 598 14.39 2.40 -10.58
CA ALA A 598 15.32 2.68 -11.67
C ALA A 598 14.61 3.16 -12.94
N ASP A 599 13.47 2.57 -13.30
CA ASP A 599 12.60 3.04 -14.38
C ASP A 599 12.08 4.46 -14.12
N SER A 600 11.56 4.75 -12.92
CA SER A 600 11.08 6.10 -12.60
C SER A 600 12.19 7.14 -12.64
N CYS A 601 13.40 6.83 -12.11
CA CYS A 601 14.55 7.73 -12.22
C CYS A 601 14.95 8.01 -13.67
N ARG A 602 14.94 6.99 -14.55
CA ARG A 602 15.25 7.16 -15.98
C ARG A 602 14.26 8.11 -16.66
N ARG A 603 12.96 7.98 -16.35
CA ARG A 603 11.92 8.87 -16.90
C ARG A 603 12.07 10.31 -16.41
N SER A 604 12.33 10.49 -15.11
CA SER A 604 12.57 11.83 -14.53
C SER A 604 13.79 12.52 -15.14
N ALA A 605 14.86 11.77 -15.46
CA ALA A 605 16.07 12.30 -16.08
C ALA A 605 15.91 12.63 -17.57
N GLY A 606 15.05 11.89 -18.29
CA GLY A 606 14.79 12.11 -19.72
C GLY A 606 13.74 13.18 -20.03
N GLY A 607 12.98 13.64 -19.03
CA GLY A 607 11.98 14.70 -19.15
C GLY A 607 12.43 16.08 -18.62
N ALA A 608 13.71 16.23 -18.28
CA ALA A 608 14.31 17.46 -17.76
C ALA A 608 15.00 18.30 -18.84
#